data_AF-A0A1I7U3N4-F1
#
_entry.id   AF-A0A1I7U3N4-F1
#
_cell.length_a   1.000
_cell.length_b   1.000
_cell.length_c   1.000
_cell.angle_alpha   90.00
_cell.angle_beta   90.00
_cell.angle_gamma   90.00
#
_symmetry.space_group_name_H-M   'P 1'
#
loop_
_entity.id
_entity.type
_entity.pdbx_description
1 polymer ?
#
loop_
_entity_poly.entity_id
_entity_poly.type
_entity_poly.pdbx_seq_one_letter_code
_entity_poly.pdbx_strand_id
1 'polypeptide(L)'
;MVVAIFNSTGDSFWIPAYSLNDRVYESGFLFVIFAFFQISIYIFTGYVIVRTCWIFLSIKVFHENMNILMAWFLLQWFEAILAKIVIIPYQIGLIVIGIDSKKTYYDWWASDENEMIQVRKDIGSSIIPLYISSYFLWHYMYSILFAILAIGLERVCATYYIQ
;
A
#
# COMPACT_ATOMS: atom_id res chain seq x y z
N MET A 1 -0.33 11.74 6.09
CA MET A 1 0.24 10.68 6.92
C MET A 1 -0.28 10.96 8.31
N VAL A 2 -1.00 10.01 8.90
CA VAL A 2 -1.59 10.24 10.21
C VAL A 2 -0.63 9.76 11.29
N VAL A 3 -0.24 10.67 12.18
CA VAL A 3 0.54 10.34 13.37
C VAL A 3 -0.44 9.89 14.46
N ALA A 4 -0.25 8.69 14.99
CA ALA A 4 -1.06 8.15 16.08
C ALA A 4 -0.24 8.18 17.38
N ILE A 5 -0.79 8.77 18.44
CA ILE A 5 -0.15 8.83 19.77
C ILE A 5 -0.83 7.80 20.68
N PHE A 6 -0.04 7.00 21.39
CA PHE A 6 -0.55 6.20 22.51
C PHE A 6 -0.57 7.02 23.81
N ASN A 7 -1.75 7.12 24.41
CA ASN A 7 -2.06 7.90 25.62
C ASN A 7 -1.44 7.35 26.94
N SER A 8 -0.27 6.72 26.93
CA SER A 8 0.39 6.27 28.17
C SER A 8 1.91 6.32 28.15
N THR A 9 2.54 6.36 26.99
CA THR A 9 4.01 6.42 26.88
C THR A 9 4.50 7.69 26.19
N GLY A 10 3.64 8.45 25.51
CA GLY A 10 4.07 9.57 24.67
C GLY A 10 4.73 9.12 23.36
N ASP A 11 4.73 7.81 23.07
CA ASP A 11 5.29 7.27 21.84
C ASP A 11 4.35 7.52 20.66
N SER A 12 4.86 8.23 19.67
CA SER A 12 4.19 8.51 18.40
C SER A 12 4.52 7.40 17.39
N PHE A 13 3.48 6.76 16.88
CA PHE A 13 3.58 5.79 15.80
C PHE A 13 3.14 6.39 14.49
N TRP A 14 3.97 6.19 13.48
CA TRP A 14 3.75 6.67 12.13
C TRP A 14 2.84 5.69 11.39
N ILE A 15 1.61 6.11 11.10
CA ILE A 15 0.69 5.33 10.28
C ILE A 15 0.55 6.06 8.94
N PRO A 16 1.16 5.55 7.86
CA PRO A 16 1.00 6.13 6.53
C PRO A 16 -0.36 5.72 5.94
N ALA A 17 -1.43 6.07 6.64
CA ALA A 17 -2.78 6.20 6.11
C ALA A 17 -3.06 7.69 5.88
N TYR A 18 -3.76 8.02 4.80
CA TYR A 18 -4.10 9.41 4.43
C TYR A 18 -5.45 9.86 5.03
N SER A 19 -6.38 8.93 5.17
CA SER A 19 -7.67 9.13 5.80
C SER A 19 -7.98 7.96 6.73
N LEU A 20 -8.54 8.25 7.89
CA LEU A 20 -9.00 7.26 8.85
C LEU A 20 -10.40 7.66 9.35
N ASN A 21 -11.26 6.66 9.50
CA ASN A 21 -12.63 6.82 9.99
C ASN A 21 -13.51 7.70 9.08
N ASP A 22 -13.47 7.46 7.77
CA ASP A 22 -14.30 8.18 6.80
C ASP A 22 -15.76 7.69 6.82
N ARG A 23 -16.73 8.62 6.74
CA ARG A 23 -18.18 8.35 6.72
C ARG A 23 -18.76 8.28 5.31
N VAL A 24 -17.94 8.17 4.27
CA VAL A 24 -18.38 8.00 2.88
C VAL A 24 -19.37 6.81 2.70
N TYR A 25 -19.36 5.83 3.59
CA TYR A 25 -20.35 4.74 3.63
C TYR A 25 -21.80 5.22 3.83
N GLU A 26 -22.03 6.40 4.43
CA GLU A 26 -23.37 6.96 4.68
C GLU A 26 -24.11 7.31 3.36
N SER A 27 -23.37 7.52 2.26
CA SER A 27 -23.93 7.74 0.92
C SER A 27 -24.33 6.45 0.17
N GLY A 28 -24.13 5.28 0.80
CA GLY A 28 -24.66 3.95 0.46
C GLY A 28 -24.52 3.52 -1.00
N PHE A 29 -25.41 4.01 -1.86
CA PHE A 29 -25.52 3.63 -3.27
C PHE A 29 -24.30 4.02 -4.10
N LEU A 30 -23.79 5.25 -3.97
CA LEU A 30 -22.63 5.72 -4.74
C LEU A 30 -21.36 4.97 -4.34
N PHE A 31 -21.18 4.71 -3.05
CA PHE A 31 -20.06 3.95 -2.52
C PHE A 31 -20.00 2.54 -3.12
N VAL A 32 -21.13 1.83 -3.21
CA VAL A 32 -21.19 0.47 -3.78
C VAL A 32 -20.81 0.47 -5.25
N ILE A 33 -21.25 1.47 -6.04
CA ILE A 33 -20.88 1.58 -7.46
C ILE A 33 -19.37 1.80 -7.62
N PHE A 34 -18.80 2.73 -6.87
CA PHE A 34 -17.36 3.00 -6.93
C PHE A 34 -16.53 1.81 -6.45
N ALA A 35 -16.96 1.11 -5.40
CA ALA A 35 -16.31 -0.10 -4.92
C ALA A 35 -16.32 -1.21 -5.99
N PHE A 36 -17.45 -1.42 -6.68
CA PHE A 36 -17.55 -2.40 -7.76
C PHE A 36 -16.61 -2.06 -8.93
N PHE A 37 -16.58 -0.79 -9.34
CA PHE A 37 -15.69 -0.34 -10.41
C PHE A 37 -14.21 -0.50 -10.03
N GLN A 38 -13.86 -0.14 -8.79
CA GLN A 38 -12.51 -0.30 -8.28
C GLN A 38 -12.05 -1.76 -8.23
N ILE A 39 -12.91 -2.67 -7.72
CA ILE A 39 -12.62 -4.11 -7.70
C ILE A 39 -12.43 -4.64 -9.13
N SER A 40 -13.29 -4.21 -10.06
CA SER A 40 -13.22 -4.63 -11.47
C SER A 40 -11.89 -4.21 -12.12
N ILE A 41 -11.44 -2.97 -11.88
CA ILE A 41 -10.15 -2.49 -12.37
C ILE A 41 -9.00 -3.30 -11.75
N TYR A 42 -9.05 -3.62 -10.45
CA TYR A 42 -8.00 -4.40 -9.82
C TYR A 42 -7.92 -5.83 -10.39
N ILE A 43 -9.04 -6.50 -10.61
CA ILE A 43 -9.07 -7.84 -11.23
C ILE A 43 -8.49 -7.77 -12.65
N PHE A 44 -8.91 -6.79 -13.44
CA PHE A 44 -8.39 -6.60 -14.79
C PHE A 44 -6.88 -6.33 -14.81
N THR A 45 -6.41 -5.46 -13.90
CA THR A 45 -4.98 -5.14 -13.76
C THR A 45 -4.18 -6.37 -13.36
N GLY A 46 -4.67 -7.16 -12.39
CA GLY A 46 -4.04 -8.41 -11.98
C GLY A 46 -3.94 -9.41 -13.13
N TYR A 47 -4.99 -9.54 -13.94
CA TYR A 47 -4.96 -10.38 -15.14
C TYR A 47 -3.90 -9.92 -16.14
N VAL A 48 -3.83 -8.61 -16.43
CA VAL A 48 -2.81 -8.04 -17.33
C VAL A 48 -1.40 -8.31 -16.80
N ILE A 49 -1.17 -8.15 -15.50
CA ILE A 49 0.15 -8.40 -14.88
C ILE A 49 0.56 -9.86 -15.02
N VAL A 50 -0.32 -10.81 -14.69
CA VAL A 50 -0.01 -12.25 -14.83
C VAL A 50 0.30 -12.61 -16.28
N ARG A 51 -0.48 -12.10 -17.23
CA ARG A 51 -0.24 -12.32 -18.67
C ARG A 51 1.09 -11.71 -19.10
N THR A 52 1.42 -10.53 -18.60
CA THR A 52 2.68 -9.85 -18.88
C THR A 52 3.87 -10.63 -18.31
N CYS A 53 3.80 -11.12 -17.07
CA CYS A 53 4.83 -11.99 -16.49
C CYS A 53 5.05 -13.26 -17.31
N TRP A 54 3.96 -13.90 -17.76
CA TRP A 54 4.04 -15.10 -18.60
C TRP A 54 4.73 -14.82 -19.94
N ILE A 55 4.40 -13.69 -20.59
CA ILE A 55 5.06 -13.26 -21.83
C ILE A 55 6.56 -13.01 -21.59
N PHE A 56 6.92 -12.27 -20.54
CA PHE A 56 8.33 -11.98 -20.23
C PHE A 56 9.15 -13.25 -19.97
N LEU A 57 8.60 -14.23 -19.26
CA LEU A 57 9.27 -15.52 -19.03
C LEU A 57 9.34 -16.40 -20.28
N SER A 58 8.42 -16.24 -21.24
CA SER A 58 8.41 -17.01 -22.48
C SER A 58 9.33 -16.44 -23.56
N ILE A 59 9.68 -15.15 -23.50
CA ILE A 59 10.53 -14.50 -24.50
C ILE A 59 11.99 -14.87 -24.26
N LYS A 60 12.63 -15.55 -25.21
CA LYS A 60 14.07 -15.88 -25.19
C LYS A 60 14.98 -14.84 -25.86
N VAL A 61 14.43 -13.67 -26.23
CA VAL A 61 15.16 -12.61 -26.94
C VAL A 61 16.07 -11.82 -26.00
N PHE A 62 15.78 -11.82 -24.70
CA PHE A 62 16.55 -11.11 -23.68
C PHE A 62 17.35 -12.09 -22.82
N HIS A 63 18.40 -11.58 -22.15
CA HIS A 63 19.10 -12.32 -21.11
C HIS A 63 18.10 -12.79 -20.06
N GLU A 64 18.15 -14.08 -19.71
CA GLU A 64 17.24 -14.69 -18.74
C GLU A 64 17.19 -13.92 -17.42
N ASN A 65 18.33 -13.34 -17.01
CA ASN A 65 18.44 -12.50 -15.81
C ASN A 65 17.53 -11.26 -15.86
N MET A 66 17.43 -10.57 -17.00
CA MET A 66 16.56 -9.40 -17.12
C MET A 66 15.08 -9.80 -17.05
N ASN A 67 14.71 -10.91 -17.69
CA ASN A 67 13.33 -11.38 -17.68
C ASN A 67 12.86 -11.79 -16.28
N ILE A 68 13.73 -12.46 -15.50
CA ILE A 68 13.46 -12.83 -14.11
C ILE A 68 13.30 -11.56 -13.25
N LEU A 69 14.18 -10.58 -13.44
CA LEU A 69 14.14 -9.31 -12.71
C LEU A 69 12.84 -8.53 -13.00
N MET A 70 12.44 -8.44 -14.27
CA MET A 70 11.18 -7.78 -14.66
C MET A 70 9.94 -8.51 -14.11
N ALA A 71 9.95 -9.85 -14.13
CA ALA A 71 8.86 -10.64 -13.55
C ALA A 71 8.75 -10.42 -12.03
N TRP A 72 9.88 -10.34 -11.32
CA TRP A 72 9.89 -10.04 -9.88
C TRP A 72 9.25 -8.69 -9.55
N PHE A 73 9.61 -7.63 -10.27
CA PHE A 73 9.03 -6.30 -10.06
C PHE A 73 7.52 -6.25 -10.32
N LEU A 74 7.05 -7.00 -11.32
CA LEU A 74 5.63 -7.10 -11.62
C LEU A 74 4.85 -7.85 -10.53
N LEU A 75 5.46 -8.86 -9.89
CA LEU A 75 4.83 -9.60 -8.80
C LEU A 75 4.67 -8.77 -7.51
N GLN A 76 5.50 -7.75 -7.29
CA GLN A 76 5.37 -6.86 -6.13
C GLN A 76 4.07 -6.04 -6.12
N TRP A 77 3.38 -5.93 -7.25
CA TRP A 77 2.03 -5.37 -7.28
C TRP A 77 1.04 -6.18 -6.42
N PHE A 78 1.21 -7.50 -6.29
CA PHE A 78 0.38 -8.33 -5.42
C PHE A 78 0.58 -8.01 -3.94
N GLU A 79 1.81 -7.69 -3.52
CA GLU A 79 2.11 -7.26 -2.14
C GLU A 79 1.38 -5.94 -1.82
N ALA A 80 1.33 -5.01 -2.78
CA ALA A 80 0.60 -3.76 -2.64
C ALA A 80 -0.92 -3.96 -2.51
N ILE A 81 -1.49 -4.91 -3.26
CA ILE A 81 -2.92 -5.25 -3.16
C ILE A 81 -3.24 -5.87 -1.80
N LEU A 82 -2.42 -6.80 -1.31
CA LEU A 82 -2.59 -7.40 0.01
C LEU A 82 -2.56 -6.33 1.11
N ALA A 83 -1.59 -5.40 1.05
CA ALA A 83 -1.54 -4.27 1.97
C ALA A 83 -2.81 -3.38 1.90
N LYS A 84 -3.28 -3.09 0.68
CA LYS A 84 -4.51 -2.30 0.46
C LYS A 84 -5.75 -2.95 1.07
N ILE A 85 -5.90 -4.27 0.94
CA ILE A 85 -7.05 -5.02 1.50
C ILE A 85 -7.10 -4.87 3.02
N VAL A 86 -5.94 -4.89 3.70
CA VAL A 86 -5.87 -4.71 5.15
C VAL A 86 -6.14 -3.26 5.55
N ILE A 87 -5.68 -2.28 4.77
CA ILE A 87 -5.84 -0.84 5.08
C ILE A 87 -7.30 -0.36 4.89
N ILE A 88 -8.00 -0.84 3.86
CA ILE A 88 -9.34 -0.37 3.46
C ILE A 88 -10.38 -0.42 4.62
N PRO A 89 -10.50 -1.52 5.40
CA PRO A 89 -11.39 -1.57 6.56
C PRO A 89 -11.16 -0.48 7.59
N TYR A 90 -9.91 -0.06 7.80
CA TYR A 90 -9.57 1.03 8.71
C TYR A 90 -9.86 2.41 8.10
N GLN A 91 -9.75 2.56 6.78
CA GLN A 91 -10.09 3.81 6.07
C GLN A 91 -11.60 4.08 6.06
N ILE A 92 -12.41 3.04 5.81
CA ILE A 92 -13.88 3.13 5.79
C ILE A 92 -14.46 3.29 7.21
N GLY A 93 -13.65 3.13 8.26
CA GLY A 93 -14.14 3.23 9.64
C GLY A 93 -14.94 2.01 10.11
N LEU A 94 -14.82 0.86 9.44
CA LEU A 94 -15.37 -0.41 9.96
C LEU A 94 -14.68 -0.82 11.26
N ILE A 95 -13.38 -0.51 11.37
CA ILE A 95 -12.59 -0.69 12.59
C ILE A 95 -12.15 0.69 13.07
N VAL A 96 -12.77 1.18 14.14
CA VAL A 96 -12.52 2.50 14.70
C VAL A 96 -11.32 2.44 15.66
N ILE A 97 -10.27 3.21 15.37
CA ILE A 97 -9.02 3.24 16.16
C ILE A 97 -9.05 4.35 17.24
N GLY A 98 -9.92 5.35 17.10
CA GLY A 98 -10.01 6.51 17.99
C GLY A 98 -10.96 6.35 19.18
N ILE A 99 -10.67 7.06 20.27
CA ILE A 99 -11.56 7.21 21.44
C ILE A 99 -12.90 7.85 21.05
N ASP A 100 -12.88 8.70 20.01
CA ASP A 100 -14.03 9.46 19.51
C ASP A 100 -14.46 8.94 18.13
N SER A 101 -15.48 8.07 18.09
CA SER A 101 -15.98 7.43 16.85
C SER A 101 -16.56 8.44 15.83
N LYS A 102 -16.80 9.69 16.23
CA LYS A 102 -17.39 10.73 15.37
C LYS A 102 -16.39 11.61 14.63
N LYS A 103 -15.09 11.56 14.98
CA LYS A 103 -14.08 12.39 14.30
C LYS A 103 -13.48 11.62 13.11
N THR A 104 -13.62 12.22 11.93
CA THR A 104 -12.87 11.84 10.73
C THR A 104 -11.48 12.45 10.81
N TYR A 105 -10.44 11.65 10.64
CA TYR A 105 -9.06 12.15 10.66
C TYR A 105 -8.53 12.24 9.22
N TYR A 106 -8.26 13.47 8.77
CA TYR A 106 -7.63 13.77 7.48
C TYR A 106 -6.43 14.66 7.74
N ASP A 107 -5.26 14.08 8.01
CA ASP A 107 -4.06 14.89 8.14
C ASP A 107 -2.86 14.32 7.39
N TRP A 108 -2.16 15.24 6.70
CA TRP A 108 -0.87 14.94 6.12
C TRP A 108 0.22 14.91 7.19
N TRP A 109 0.06 15.76 8.21
CA TRP A 109 0.91 15.95 9.37
C TRP A 109 0.11 16.76 10.40
N ALA A 110 -0.03 16.26 11.62
CA ALA A 110 -0.63 17.01 12.73
C ALA A 110 0.50 17.37 13.71
N SER A 111 0.61 18.63 14.11
CA SER A 111 1.60 19.06 15.12
C SER A 111 0.99 19.14 16.52
N ASP A 112 -0.34 19.24 16.61
CA ASP A 112 -1.07 19.32 17.87
C ASP A 112 -1.57 17.94 18.33
N GLU A 113 -1.34 17.62 19.61
CA GLU A 113 -1.75 16.35 20.24
C GLU A 113 -3.28 16.12 20.22
N ASN A 114 -4.06 17.20 20.04
CA ASN A 114 -5.52 17.17 19.96
C ASN A 114 -6.04 16.80 18.55
N GLU A 115 -5.22 16.98 17.51
CA GLU A 115 -5.52 16.61 16.13
C GLU A 115 -5.03 15.18 15.81
N MET A 116 -4.06 14.69 16.58
CA MET A 116 -3.54 13.33 16.47
C MET A 116 -4.56 12.28 16.95
N ILE A 117 -4.52 11.10 16.33
CA ILE A 117 -5.37 9.98 16.75
C ILE A 117 -4.86 9.48 18.08
N GLN A 118 -5.65 9.71 19.14
CA GLN A 118 -5.43 9.09 20.44
C GLN A 118 -5.94 7.66 20.39
N VAL A 119 -4.98 6.74 20.35
CA VAL A 119 -5.27 5.30 20.33
C VAL A 119 -5.65 4.85 21.73
N ARG A 120 -6.83 4.22 21.84
CA ARG A 120 -7.25 3.53 23.08
C ARG A 120 -6.35 2.30 23.33
N LYS A 121 -5.82 2.17 24.55
CA LYS A 121 -4.88 1.11 24.99
C LYS A 121 -5.41 -0.31 24.71
N ASP A 122 -6.73 -0.47 24.75
CA ASP A 122 -7.47 -1.72 24.52
C ASP A 122 -7.37 -2.23 23.06
N ILE A 123 -6.98 -1.36 22.12
CA ILE A 123 -6.93 -1.59 20.66
C ILE A 123 -5.47 -1.70 20.16
N GLY A 124 -4.48 -1.71 21.06
CA GLY A 124 -3.05 -1.74 20.70
C GLY A 124 -2.64 -2.89 19.76
N SER A 125 -3.26 -4.07 19.88
CA SER A 125 -2.99 -5.21 18.99
C SER A 125 -3.59 -5.04 17.58
N SER A 126 -4.63 -4.22 17.41
CA SER A 126 -5.32 -4.00 16.14
C SER A 126 -4.62 -2.99 15.22
N ILE A 127 -3.57 -2.31 15.70
CA ILE A 127 -2.75 -1.38 14.90
C ILE A 127 -1.57 -2.09 14.23
N ILE A 128 -1.11 -3.21 14.78
CA ILE A 128 0.00 -3.98 14.23
C ILE A 128 -0.26 -4.38 12.76
N PRO A 129 -1.45 -4.89 12.37
CA PRO A 129 -1.74 -5.20 10.97
C PRO A 129 -1.67 -3.96 10.08
N LEU A 130 -2.21 -2.83 10.55
CA LEU A 130 -2.18 -1.57 9.80
C LEU A 130 -0.74 -1.08 9.59
N TYR A 131 0.10 -1.14 10.63
CA TYR A 131 1.50 -0.77 10.55
C TYR A 131 2.30 -1.66 9.59
N ILE A 132 2.09 -2.98 9.65
CA ILE A 132 2.75 -3.94 8.75
C ILE A 132 2.30 -3.71 7.30
N SER A 133 0.99 -3.56 7.06
CA SER A 133 0.47 -3.29 5.71
C SER A 133 0.97 -1.96 5.15
N SER A 134 1.06 -0.95 6.00
CA SER A 134 1.68 0.33 5.67
C SER A 134 3.15 0.19 5.24
N TYR A 135 3.93 -0.65 5.92
CA TYR A 135 5.31 -0.94 5.53
C TYR A 135 5.40 -1.61 4.15
N PHE A 136 4.54 -2.60 3.86
CA PHE A 136 4.49 -3.25 2.56
C PHE A 136 4.14 -2.29 1.41
N LEU A 137 3.24 -1.33 1.67
CA LEU A 137 2.89 -0.31 0.67
C LEU A 137 4.07 0.62 0.36
N TRP A 138 4.85 1.00 1.38
CA TRP A 138 6.09 1.76 1.20
C TRP A 138 7.18 0.95 0.50
N HIS A 139 7.34 -0.33 0.87
CA HIS A 139 8.26 -1.24 0.19
C HIS A 139 7.97 -1.29 -1.32
N TYR A 140 6.70 -1.40 -1.70
CA TYR A 140 6.27 -1.37 -3.10
C TYR A 140 6.62 -0.04 -3.79
N MET A 141 6.35 1.10 -3.16
CA MET A 141 6.71 2.43 -3.72
C MET A 141 8.21 2.54 -3.99
N TYR A 142 9.04 2.15 -3.03
CA TYR A 142 10.49 2.15 -3.22
C TYR A 142 10.92 1.16 -4.28
N SER A 143 10.33 -0.04 -4.31
CA SER A 143 10.70 -1.07 -5.27
C SER A 143 10.49 -0.62 -6.72
N ILE A 144 9.40 0.09 -7.03
CA ILE A 144 9.17 0.64 -8.37
C ILE A 144 10.25 1.64 -8.77
N LEU A 145 10.65 2.52 -7.85
CA LEU A 145 11.70 3.52 -8.11
C LEU A 145 13.04 2.84 -8.38
N PHE A 146 13.39 1.84 -7.57
CA PHE A 146 14.63 1.07 -7.76
C PHE A 146 14.57 0.10 -8.95
N ALA A 147 13.38 -0.31 -9.40
CA ALA A 147 13.22 -1.20 -10.56
C ALA A 147 13.82 -0.62 -11.83
N ILE A 148 13.54 0.65 -12.10
CA ILE A 148 14.03 1.36 -13.29
C ILE A 148 15.56 1.44 -13.25
N LEU A 149 16.13 1.71 -12.08
CA LEU A 149 17.57 1.75 -11.88
C LEU A 149 18.21 0.37 -12.06
N ALA A 150 17.60 -0.68 -11.50
CA ALA A 150 18.11 -2.05 -11.61
C ALA A 150 18.12 -2.57 -13.06
N ILE A 151 17.08 -2.26 -13.83
CA ILE A 151 17.01 -2.59 -15.27
C ILE A 151 18.10 -1.83 -16.03
N GLY A 152 18.30 -0.55 -15.74
CA GLY A 152 19.36 0.25 -16.35
C GLY A 152 20.76 -0.32 -16.05
N LEU A 153 21.00 -0.73 -14.81
CA LEU A 153 22.27 -1.31 -14.38
C LEU A 153 22.54 -2.67 -15.05
N GLU A 154 21.53 -3.53 -15.17
CA GLU A 154 21.62 -4.80 -15.90
C GLU A 154 22.05 -4.57 -17.36
N ARG A 155 21.47 -3.56 -18.03
CA ARG A 155 21.83 -3.22 -19.41
C ARG A 155 23.27 -2.71 -19.55
N VAL A 156 23.76 -1.91 -18.59
CA VAL A 156 25.15 -1.45 -18.57
C VAL A 156 26.10 -2.63 -18.37
N CYS A 157 25.80 -3.52 -17.42
CA CYS A 157 26.58 -4.74 -17.20
C CYS A 157 26.61 -5.65 -18.43
N ALA A 158 25.48 -5.87 -19.09
CA ALA A 158 25.41 -6.68 -20.30
C ALA A 158 26.25 -6.08 -21.44
N THR A 159 26.25 -4.76 -21.59
CA THR A 159 27.08 -4.06 -22.60
C THR A 159 28.57 -4.21 -22.29
N TYR A 160 28.95 -4.11 -21.01
CA TYR A 160 30.33 -4.29 -20.58
C TYR A 160 30.84 -5.72 -20.78
N TYR A 161 30.01 -6.73 -20.52
CA TYR A 161 30.38 -8.15 -20.69
C TYR A 161 30.39 -8.64 -22.14
N ILE A 162 29.75 -7.91 -23.06
CA ILE A 162 29.78 -8.20 -24.51
C ILE A 162 31.09 -7.70 -25.16
N GLN A 163 31.81 -6.79 -24.50
CA GLN A 163 33.04 -6.17 -24.98
C GLN A 163 34.29 -6.90 -24.47
#